data_AF-A0A431IRQ9-F1
#
_entry.id   AF-A0A431IRQ9-F1
#
_cell.length_a   1.000
_cell.length_b   1.000
_cell.length_c   1.000
_cell.angle_alpha   90.00
_cell.angle_beta   90.00
_cell.angle_gamma   90.00
#
_symmetry.space_group_name_H-M   'P 1'
#
loop_
_entity.id
_entity.type
_entity.pdbx_description
1 polymer ?
#
loop_
_entity_poly.entity_id
_entity_poly.type
_entity_poly.pdbx_seq_one_letter_code
_entity_poly.pdbx_strand_id
1 'polypeptide(L)'
;MYELPLLLLNSAAVIKNGYEFLVTAKGAYDSYQQKKTKLFIEDVFRNAKNVTIHDVHKNDILHNFYMTLDCIQKVRKQEQLKHFAEILQTYLQDDRLQLPDYNDNVHNNYELVMNMLTGLSYIEFELLILLYKFERPYHDAGIKVKSKEYWDDKFMPEVQAKFNFDFAVTYSIFQTLHAKGMFYINGSVGFGDSDTRVGTLSNLFIMIVSYMPSIK
;
A
#
# COMPACT_ATOMS: atom_id res chain seq x y z
N MET A 1 59.81 -8.64 -2.98
CA MET A 1 59.19 -9.99 -2.94
C MET A 1 58.16 -10.15 -1.80
N TYR A 2 57.64 -9.05 -1.21
CA TYR A 2 56.69 -9.08 -0.08
C TYR A 2 55.26 -8.58 -0.43
N GLU A 3 55.02 -8.14 -1.66
CA GLU A 3 53.73 -7.52 -2.02
C GLU A 3 52.59 -8.53 -2.22
N LEU A 4 52.88 -9.69 -2.81
CA LEU A 4 51.86 -10.71 -3.09
C LEU A 4 51.25 -11.34 -1.82
N PRO A 5 52.04 -11.73 -0.79
CA PRO A 5 51.49 -12.25 0.46
C PRO A 5 50.66 -11.21 1.21
N LEU A 6 51.06 -9.94 1.17
CA LEU A 6 50.36 -8.84 1.83
C LEU A 6 49.03 -8.53 1.13
N LEU A 7 49.01 -8.54 -0.20
CA LEU A 7 47.79 -8.43 -1.02
C LEU A 7 46.81 -9.57 -0.73
N LEU A 8 47.30 -10.82 -0.62
CA LEU A 8 46.47 -11.98 -0.29
C LEU A 8 45.89 -11.90 1.14
N LEU A 9 46.69 -11.48 2.12
CA LEU A 9 46.23 -11.25 3.50
C LEU A 9 45.17 -10.15 3.58
N ASN A 10 45.38 -9.02 2.89
CA ASN A 10 44.42 -7.92 2.84
C ASN A 10 43.12 -8.35 2.14
N SER A 11 43.21 -9.12 1.06
CA SER A 11 42.05 -9.67 0.35
C SER A 11 41.26 -10.63 1.22
N ALA A 12 41.93 -11.54 1.92
CA ALA A 12 41.30 -12.48 2.85
C ALA A 12 40.62 -11.76 4.03
N ALA A 13 41.24 -10.71 4.56
CA ALA A 13 40.65 -9.89 5.63
C ALA A 13 39.40 -9.14 5.17
N VAL A 14 39.41 -8.59 3.95
CA VAL A 14 38.23 -7.91 3.37
C VAL A 14 37.11 -8.91 3.07
N ILE A 15 37.42 -10.10 2.54
CA ILE A 15 36.44 -11.16 2.30
C ILE A 15 35.81 -11.63 3.63
N LYS A 16 36.63 -11.80 4.68
CA LYS A 16 36.14 -12.17 6.01
C LYS A 16 35.20 -11.12 6.58
N ASN A 17 35.60 -9.85 6.58
CA ASN A 17 34.77 -8.75 7.08
C ASN A 17 33.46 -8.62 6.28
N GLY A 18 33.53 -8.79 4.95
CA GLY A 18 32.35 -8.80 4.10
C GLY A 18 31.39 -9.95 4.42
N TYR A 19 31.93 -11.16 4.65
CA TYR A 19 31.13 -12.32 5.05
C TYR A 19 30.48 -12.14 6.44
N GLU A 20 31.24 -11.64 7.42
CA GLU A 20 30.72 -11.34 8.76
C GLU A 20 29.59 -10.30 8.69
N PHE A 21 29.77 -9.22 7.92
CA PHE A 21 28.71 -8.25 7.66
C PHE A 21 27.46 -8.90 7.05
N LEU A 22 27.61 -9.76 6.04
CA LEU A 22 26.47 -10.44 5.40
C LEU A 22 25.72 -11.35 6.38
N VAL A 23 26.43 -12.12 7.20
CA VAL A 23 25.82 -13.00 8.21
C VAL A 23 25.07 -12.18 9.26
N THR A 24 25.70 -11.13 9.79
CA THR A 24 25.07 -10.22 10.77
C THR A 24 23.87 -9.49 10.17
N ALA A 25 23.98 -8.96 8.96
CA ALA A 25 22.90 -8.27 8.27
C ALA A 25 21.71 -9.20 8.00
N LYS A 26 21.96 -10.45 7.61
CA LYS A 26 20.92 -11.48 7.44
C LYS A 26 20.21 -11.75 8.77
N GLY A 27 20.96 -12.00 9.85
CA GLY A 27 20.37 -12.24 11.18
C GLY A 27 19.52 -11.07 11.68
N ALA A 28 19.97 -9.84 11.44
CA ALA A 28 19.21 -8.63 11.77
C ALA A 28 17.94 -8.50 10.91
N TYR A 29 18.01 -8.79 9.62
CA TYR A 29 16.87 -8.78 8.71
C TYR A 29 15.81 -9.83 9.08
N ASP A 30 16.24 -11.06 9.37
CA ASP A 30 15.35 -12.15 9.79
C ASP A 30 14.62 -11.78 11.10
N SER A 31 15.36 -11.23 12.07
CA SER A 31 14.79 -10.75 13.34
C SER A 31 13.79 -9.61 13.13
N TYR A 32 14.10 -8.68 12.21
CA TYR A 32 13.18 -7.61 11.83
C TYR A 32 11.89 -8.15 11.19
N GLN A 33 12.00 -9.09 10.25
CA GLN A 33 10.84 -9.71 9.60
C GLN A 33 9.97 -10.47 10.62
N GLN A 34 10.58 -11.22 11.54
CA GLN A 34 9.84 -11.90 12.62
C GLN A 34 9.06 -10.91 13.50
N LYS A 35 9.71 -9.82 13.93
CA LYS A 35 9.04 -8.78 14.73
C LYS A 35 7.89 -8.14 13.96
N LYS A 36 8.08 -7.89 12.67
CA LYS A 36 7.06 -7.33 11.78
C LYS A 36 5.85 -8.26 11.64
N THR A 37 6.09 -9.54 11.37
CA THR A 37 5.03 -10.56 11.30
C THR A 37 4.27 -10.68 12.62
N LYS A 38 4.97 -10.63 13.76
CA LYS A 38 4.34 -10.65 15.07
C LYS A 38 3.39 -9.46 15.27
N LEU A 39 3.84 -8.24 14.97
CA LEU A 39 3.01 -7.04 15.06
C LEU A 39 1.77 -7.12 14.16
N PHE A 40 1.95 -7.62 12.92
CA PHE A 40 0.84 -7.83 12.00
C PHE A 40 -0.20 -8.82 12.55
N ILE A 41 0.24 -9.98 13.05
CA ILE A 41 -0.66 -10.99 13.65
C ILE A 41 -1.40 -10.37 14.85
N GLU A 42 -0.69 -9.64 15.71
CA GLU A 42 -1.29 -8.95 16.85
C GLU A 42 -2.35 -7.94 16.40
N ASP A 43 -2.11 -7.16 15.33
CA ASP A 43 -3.07 -6.21 14.77
C ASP A 43 -4.32 -6.92 14.19
N VAL A 44 -4.13 -8.00 13.42
CA VAL A 44 -5.24 -8.78 12.81
C VAL A 44 -6.18 -9.35 13.87
N PHE A 45 -5.62 -9.92 14.93
CA PHE A 45 -6.40 -10.64 15.95
C PHE A 45 -6.75 -9.80 17.18
N ARG A 46 -6.34 -8.53 17.24
CA ARG A 46 -6.57 -7.63 18.39
C ARG A 46 -8.03 -7.60 18.87
N ASN A 47 -8.98 -7.68 17.94
CA ASN A 47 -10.41 -7.63 18.20
C ASN A 47 -11.19 -8.88 17.71
N ALA A 48 -10.48 -9.94 17.31
CA ALA A 48 -11.08 -11.14 16.77
C ALA A 48 -11.62 -12.01 17.92
N LYS A 49 -12.90 -11.82 18.30
CA LYS A 49 -13.49 -12.54 19.42
C LYS A 49 -13.74 -14.03 19.16
N ASN A 50 -13.83 -14.49 17.91
CA ASN A 50 -14.37 -15.81 17.58
C ASN A 50 -13.64 -16.60 16.46
N VAL A 51 -12.39 -16.27 16.10
CA VAL A 51 -11.69 -17.05 15.05
C VAL A 51 -11.19 -18.38 15.62
N THR A 52 -11.80 -19.48 15.19
CA THR A 52 -11.45 -20.85 15.61
C THR A 52 -10.64 -21.57 14.53
N ILE A 53 -9.96 -22.65 14.89
CA ILE A 53 -9.23 -23.50 13.92
C ILE A 53 -10.15 -24.11 12.86
N HIS A 54 -11.47 -24.16 13.11
CA HIS A 54 -12.46 -24.67 12.15
C HIS A 54 -12.81 -23.66 11.05
N ASP A 55 -12.55 -22.37 11.27
CA ASP A 55 -12.78 -21.32 10.27
C ASP A 55 -11.69 -21.34 9.19
N VAL A 56 -10.50 -21.83 9.54
CA VAL A 56 -9.34 -22.04 8.66
C VAL A 56 -9.66 -22.95 7.46
N HIS A 57 -10.68 -23.81 7.59
CA HIS A 57 -11.08 -24.79 6.58
C HIS A 57 -12.32 -24.39 5.77
N LYS A 58 -13.03 -23.32 6.14
CA LYS A 58 -14.35 -22.99 5.56
C LYS A 58 -14.32 -21.99 4.42
N ASN A 59 -13.25 -21.23 4.25
CA ASN A 59 -13.05 -20.22 3.21
C ASN A 59 -11.57 -20.23 2.81
N ASP A 60 -11.17 -19.57 1.72
CA ASP A 60 -9.77 -19.40 1.29
C ASP A 60 -8.91 -18.58 2.27
N ILE A 61 -9.28 -18.55 3.55
CA ILE A 61 -8.64 -17.84 4.65
C ILE A 61 -7.16 -18.21 4.74
N LEU A 62 -6.79 -19.48 4.61
CA LEU A 62 -5.37 -19.87 4.60
C LEU A 62 -4.63 -19.22 3.44
N HIS A 63 -5.19 -19.30 2.24
CA HIS A 63 -4.58 -18.73 1.03
C HIS A 63 -4.44 -17.21 1.15
N ASN A 64 -5.50 -16.51 1.57
CA ASN A 64 -5.50 -15.06 1.76
C ASN A 64 -4.58 -14.62 2.91
N PHE A 65 -4.50 -15.40 3.99
CA PHE A 65 -3.55 -15.16 5.08
C PHE A 65 -2.10 -15.26 4.59
N TYR A 66 -1.75 -16.32 3.85
CA TYR A 66 -0.41 -16.50 3.29
C TYR A 66 -0.06 -15.42 2.26
N MET A 67 -0.99 -15.07 1.37
CA MET A 67 -0.77 -13.96 0.43
C MET A 67 -0.51 -12.63 1.16
N THR A 68 -1.26 -12.36 2.23
CA THR A 68 -1.02 -11.15 3.03
C THR A 68 0.33 -11.20 3.72
N LEU A 69 0.73 -12.36 4.24
CA LEU A 69 2.07 -12.56 4.81
C LEU A 69 3.18 -12.25 3.80
N ASP A 70 3.04 -12.72 2.56
CA ASP A 70 4.01 -12.44 1.49
C ASP A 70 4.01 -10.95 1.11
N CYS A 71 2.85 -10.29 1.18
CA CYS A 71 2.73 -8.87 0.94
C CYS A 71 3.43 -8.03 2.02
N ILE A 72 3.17 -8.32 3.30
CA ILE A 72 3.77 -7.56 4.40
C ILE A 72 5.29 -7.69 4.45
N GLN A 73 5.87 -8.79 3.95
CA GLN A 73 7.32 -8.95 3.87
C GLN A 73 7.98 -7.84 3.05
N LYS A 74 7.28 -7.33 2.01
CA LYS A 74 7.72 -6.24 1.12
C LYS A 74 7.44 -4.85 1.68
N VAL A 75 6.52 -4.74 2.63
CA VAL A 75 6.14 -3.48 3.28
C VAL A 75 7.22 -3.04 4.28
N ARG A 76 7.57 -1.75 4.22
CA ARG A 76 8.58 -1.12 5.10
C ARG A 76 8.00 -0.32 6.26
N LYS A 77 6.82 0.27 6.08
CA LYS A 77 6.20 1.20 7.03
C LYS A 77 5.14 0.52 7.88
N GLN A 78 5.11 0.83 9.17
CA GLN A 78 4.20 0.17 10.11
C GLN A 78 2.75 0.58 9.89
N GLU A 79 2.51 1.81 9.45
CA GLU A 79 1.21 2.35 9.13
C GLU A 79 0.55 1.54 8.01
N GLN A 80 1.31 1.21 6.95
CA GLN A 80 0.84 0.30 5.90
C GLN A 80 0.49 -1.07 6.46
N LEU A 81 1.30 -1.66 7.34
CA LEU A 81 1.01 -2.98 7.93
C LEU A 81 -0.35 -3.01 8.64
N LYS A 82 -0.73 -1.92 9.32
CA LYS A 82 -2.05 -1.81 9.96
C LYS A 82 -3.18 -1.87 8.94
N HIS A 83 -3.02 -1.22 7.79
CA HIS A 83 -4.03 -1.28 6.72
C HIS A 83 -4.17 -2.68 6.13
N PHE A 84 -3.07 -3.41 5.92
CA PHE A 84 -3.12 -4.82 5.50
C PHE A 84 -3.82 -5.69 6.57
N ALA A 85 -3.54 -5.43 7.85
CA ALA A 85 -4.18 -6.13 8.95
C ALA A 85 -5.69 -5.87 9.02
N GLU A 86 -6.13 -4.63 8.81
CA GLU A 86 -7.54 -4.25 8.77
C GLU A 86 -8.30 -4.90 7.60
N ILE A 87 -7.69 -4.97 6.41
CA ILE A 87 -8.31 -5.65 5.26
C ILE A 87 -8.53 -7.14 5.58
N LEU A 88 -7.50 -7.82 6.08
CA LEU A 88 -7.61 -9.22 6.44
C LEU A 88 -8.61 -9.44 7.59
N GLN A 89 -8.59 -8.57 8.61
CA GLN A 89 -9.54 -8.64 9.72
C GLN A 89 -10.99 -8.47 9.25
N THR A 90 -11.23 -7.51 8.34
CA THR A 90 -12.57 -7.30 7.76
C THR A 90 -13.01 -8.52 6.95
N TYR A 91 -12.10 -9.10 6.16
CA TYR A 91 -12.37 -10.33 5.42
C TYR A 91 -12.76 -11.50 6.32
N LEU A 92 -12.03 -11.68 7.43
CA LEU A 92 -12.29 -12.73 8.42
C LEU A 92 -13.64 -12.59 9.15
N GLN A 93 -14.24 -11.40 9.17
CA GLN A 93 -15.44 -11.10 9.96
C GLN A 93 -16.74 -11.11 9.15
N ASP A 94 -16.71 -10.73 7.88
CA ASP A 94 -17.93 -10.45 7.10
C ASP A 94 -18.18 -11.43 5.93
N ASP A 95 -17.34 -12.45 5.72
CA ASP A 95 -17.46 -13.49 4.67
C ASP A 95 -17.73 -12.97 3.23
N ARG A 96 -17.60 -11.66 2.99
CA ARG A 96 -18.00 -11.02 1.72
C ARG A 96 -16.98 -9.98 1.28
N LEU A 97 -16.16 -10.35 0.32
CA LEU A 97 -15.55 -9.42 -0.63
C LEU A 97 -16.41 -9.42 -1.90
N GLN A 98 -17.52 -8.71 -1.87
CA GLN A 98 -18.29 -8.49 -3.08
C GLN A 98 -17.69 -7.29 -3.82
N LEU A 99 -16.98 -7.55 -4.93
CA LEU A 99 -16.81 -6.54 -5.96
C LEU A 99 -18.17 -6.29 -6.60
N PRO A 100 -18.49 -5.05 -7.00
CA PRO A 100 -19.62 -4.81 -7.90
C PRO A 100 -19.38 -5.57 -9.23
N ASP A 101 -20.22 -6.59 -9.47
CA ASP A 101 -20.47 -7.32 -10.72
C ASP A 101 -19.28 -7.51 -11.69
N TYR A 102 -18.23 -8.18 -11.23
CA TYR A 102 -17.33 -8.93 -12.11
C TYR A 102 -17.68 -10.42 -11.98
N ASN A 103 -18.38 -10.97 -12.98
CA ASN A 103 -18.81 -12.37 -13.16
C ASN A 103 -18.01 -13.41 -12.34
N ASP A 104 -18.70 -14.14 -11.45
CA ASP A 104 -18.53 -15.51 -10.90
C ASP A 104 -17.14 -16.16 -10.69
N ASN A 105 -16.01 -15.47 -10.90
CA ASN A 105 -14.66 -15.93 -10.55
C ASN A 105 -14.21 -15.29 -9.22
N VAL A 106 -14.86 -15.72 -8.13
CA VAL A 106 -14.83 -15.09 -6.80
C VAL A 106 -13.49 -15.25 -6.05
N HIS A 107 -12.53 -16.02 -6.55
CA HIS A 107 -11.18 -16.13 -5.95
C HIS A 107 -10.21 -14.97 -6.29
N ASN A 108 -10.50 -14.14 -7.30
CA ASN A 108 -9.54 -13.15 -7.81
C ASN A 108 -9.54 -11.78 -7.10
N ASN A 109 -10.51 -11.52 -6.22
CA ASN A 109 -10.74 -10.17 -5.71
C ASN A 109 -9.73 -9.78 -4.62
N TYR A 110 -9.44 -10.70 -3.70
CA TYR A 110 -8.47 -10.47 -2.64
C TYR A 110 -7.03 -10.43 -3.17
N GLU A 111 -6.67 -11.38 -4.03
CA GLU A 111 -5.37 -11.42 -4.68
C GLU A 111 -5.11 -10.14 -5.47
N LEU A 112 -6.09 -9.68 -6.26
CA LEU A 112 -5.99 -8.43 -6.99
C LEU A 112 -5.73 -7.26 -6.04
N VAL A 113 -6.51 -7.12 -4.95
CA VAL A 113 -6.31 -6.07 -3.94
C VAL A 113 -4.91 -6.14 -3.32
N MET A 114 -4.44 -7.33 -2.94
CA MET A 114 -3.11 -7.51 -2.34
C MET A 114 -1.97 -7.18 -3.32
N ASN A 115 -2.05 -7.65 -4.56
CA ASN A 115 -1.08 -7.36 -5.62
C ASN A 115 -1.00 -5.86 -5.92
N MET A 116 -2.15 -5.20 -5.91
CA MET A 116 -2.22 -3.77 -6.13
C MET A 116 -1.63 -2.97 -4.97
N LEU A 117 -1.98 -3.31 -3.73
CA LEU A 117 -1.46 -2.63 -2.55
C LEU A 117 0.06 -2.82 -2.38
N THR A 118 0.58 -4.00 -2.73
CA THR A 118 2.03 -4.23 -2.73
C THR A 118 2.77 -3.47 -3.84
N GLY A 119 2.09 -3.16 -4.94
CA GLY A 119 2.62 -2.31 -6.00
C GLY A 119 2.71 -0.82 -5.64
N LEU A 120 2.13 -0.40 -4.51
CA LEU A 120 2.13 1.00 -4.06
C LEU A 120 3.26 1.26 -3.06
N SER A 121 3.98 2.36 -3.28
CA SER A 121 4.84 2.95 -2.26
C SER A 121 4.00 3.54 -1.11
N TYR A 122 4.64 3.77 0.03
CA TYR A 122 4.01 4.43 1.17
C TYR A 122 3.40 5.78 0.81
N ILE A 123 4.14 6.59 0.06
CA ILE A 123 3.72 7.92 -0.36
C ILE A 123 2.50 7.85 -1.27
N GLU A 124 2.53 6.97 -2.27
CA GLU A 124 1.40 6.75 -3.18
C GLU A 124 0.15 6.33 -2.41
N PHE A 125 0.30 5.39 -1.48
CA PHE A 125 -0.81 4.92 -0.67
C PHE A 125 -1.40 6.04 0.21
N GLU A 126 -0.56 6.78 0.93
CA GLU A 126 -1.01 7.88 1.79
C GLU A 126 -1.64 9.03 1.01
N LEU A 127 -1.16 9.33 -0.19
CA LEU A 127 -1.75 10.34 -1.07
C LEU A 127 -3.15 9.91 -1.53
N LEU A 128 -3.34 8.64 -1.90
CA LEU A 128 -4.65 8.11 -2.25
C LEU A 128 -5.61 8.15 -1.05
N ILE A 129 -5.14 7.84 0.16
CA ILE A 129 -5.95 7.96 1.38
C ILE A 129 -6.33 9.42 1.68
N LEU A 130 -5.39 10.35 1.52
CA LEU A 130 -5.66 11.77 1.69
C LEU A 130 -6.73 12.24 0.70
N LEU A 131 -6.56 11.86 -0.57
CA LEU A 131 -7.52 12.18 -1.62
C LEU A 131 -8.89 11.57 -1.33
N TYR A 132 -8.95 10.33 -0.82
CA TYR A 132 -10.22 9.68 -0.46
C TYR A 132 -10.97 10.46 0.61
N LYS A 133 -10.29 10.83 1.70
CA LYS A 133 -10.89 11.63 2.78
C LYS A 133 -11.40 12.97 2.25
N PHE A 134 -10.70 13.51 1.27
CA PHE A 134 -11.02 14.78 0.66
C PHE A 134 -12.23 14.70 -0.29
N GLU A 135 -12.33 13.65 -1.12
CA GLU A 135 -13.40 13.42 -2.09
C GLU A 135 -14.69 12.85 -1.45
N ARG A 136 -14.57 12.11 -0.33
CA ARG A 136 -15.69 11.39 0.30
C ARG A 136 -16.93 12.25 0.58
N PRO A 137 -16.84 13.45 1.19
CA PRO A 137 -18.02 14.28 1.45
C PRO A 137 -18.81 14.62 0.18
N TYR A 138 -18.13 14.67 -0.98
CA TYR A 138 -18.73 14.96 -2.28
C TYR A 138 -19.31 13.69 -2.91
N HIS A 139 -18.62 12.56 -2.79
CA HIS A 139 -19.16 11.25 -3.18
C HIS A 139 -20.46 10.92 -2.42
N ASP A 140 -20.48 11.11 -1.10
CA ASP A 140 -21.65 10.84 -0.26
C ASP A 140 -22.84 11.75 -0.63
N ALA A 141 -22.57 12.95 -1.13
CA ALA A 141 -23.57 13.89 -1.63
C ALA A 141 -23.96 13.68 -3.11
N GLY A 142 -23.33 12.73 -3.82
CA GLY A 142 -23.54 12.51 -5.26
C GLY A 142 -22.97 13.63 -6.15
N ILE A 143 -22.09 14.47 -5.63
CA ILE A 143 -21.50 15.63 -6.31
C ILE A 143 -20.16 15.22 -6.92
N LYS A 144 -19.98 15.49 -8.22
CA LYS A 144 -18.66 15.34 -8.86
C LYS A 144 -17.78 16.54 -8.51
N VAL A 145 -16.65 16.27 -7.86
CA VAL A 145 -15.58 17.24 -7.66
C VAL A 145 -15.03 17.65 -9.03
N LYS A 146 -15.19 18.91 -9.43
CA LYS A 146 -14.79 19.39 -10.77
C LYS A 146 -14.11 20.76 -10.80
N SER A 147 -13.80 21.41 -9.67
CA SER A 147 -13.21 22.75 -9.71
C SER A 147 -11.71 22.76 -9.45
N LYS A 148 -11.01 23.66 -10.14
CA LYS A 148 -9.61 24.03 -9.91
C LYS A 148 -9.38 24.52 -8.47
N GLU A 149 -10.28 25.39 -7.99
CA GLU A 149 -10.29 25.90 -6.61
C GLU A 149 -10.26 24.77 -5.57
N TYR A 150 -10.90 23.64 -5.85
CA TYR A 150 -10.90 22.52 -4.92
C TYR A 150 -9.53 21.83 -4.81
N TRP A 151 -8.81 21.71 -5.92
CA TRP A 151 -7.47 21.14 -5.91
C TRP A 151 -6.43 22.13 -5.40
N ASP A 152 -6.44 23.34 -5.94
CA ASP A 152 -5.43 24.36 -5.66
C ASP A 152 -5.60 24.96 -4.26
N ASP A 153 -6.83 25.19 -3.78
CA ASP A 153 -7.07 25.91 -2.51
C ASP A 153 -7.27 25.00 -1.31
N LYS A 154 -7.48 23.70 -1.52
CA LYS A 154 -7.80 22.77 -0.41
C LYS A 154 -6.95 21.49 -0.42
N PHE A 155 -6.92 20.72 -1.51
CA PHE A 155 -6.14 19.47 -1.54
C PHE A 155 -4.63 19.71 -1.53
N MET A 156 -4.12 20.55 -2.44
CA MET A 156 -2.70 20.81 -2.59
C MET A 156 -2.05 21.44 -1.34
N PRO A 157 -2.70 22.36 -0.61
CA PRO A 157 -2.20 22.83 0.68
C PRO A 157 -2.02 21.71 1.71
N GLU A 158 -2.93 20.73 1.79
CA GLU A 158 -2.78 19.58 2.68
C GLU A 158 -1.62 18.67 2.24
N VAL A 159 -1.46 18.45 0.94
CA VAL A 159 -0.32 17.70 0.38
C VAL A 159 1.00 18.39 0.71
N GLN A 160 1.09 19.70 0.53
CA GLN A 160 2.28 20.48 0.86
C GLN A 160 2.56 20.42 2.36
N ALA A 161 1.54 20.55 3.21
CA ALA A 161 1.72 20.48 4.66
C ALA A 161 2.19 19.10 5.15
N LYS A 162 1.67 18.02 4.55
CA LYS A 162 1.96 16.65 5.00
C LYS A 162 3.25 16.07 4.42
N PHE A 163 3.53 16.33 3.14
CA PHE A 163 4.64 15.71 2.40
C PHE A 163 5.69 16.70 1.92
N ASN A 164 5.43 18.01 2.02
CA ASN A 164 6.27 19.05 1.45
C ASN A 164 6.46 18.91 -0.07
N PHE A 165 5.41 18.47 -0.77
CA PHE A 165 5.40 18.32 -2.22
C PHE A 165 4.65 19.44 -2.89
N ASP A 166 5.26 20.00 -3.94
CA ASP A 166 4.60 20.91 -4.85
C ASP A 166 3.66 20.15 -5.82
N PHE A 167 2.96 20.91 -6.67
CA PHE A 167 2.08 20.35 -7.67
C PHE A 167 2.79 19.44 -8.67
N ALA A 168 4.00 19.77 -9.10
CA ALA A 168 4.71 19.00 -10.12
C ALA A 168 5.08 17.61 -9.62
N VAL A 169 5.62 17.52 -8.39
CA VAL A 169 5.92 16.25 -7.73
C VAL A 169 4.63 15.46 -7.52
N THR A 170 3.60 16.09 -6.97
CA THR A 170 2.31 15.45 -6.72
C THR A 170 1.68 14.90 -8.00
N TYR A 171 1.69 15.66 -9.07
CA TYR A 171 1.17 15.26 -10.38
C TYR A 171 1.96 14.08 -10.97
N SER A 172 3.28 14.06 -10.84
CA SER A 172 4.10 12.93 -11.29
C SER A 172 3.75 11.62 -10.58
N ILE A 173 3.41 11.70 -9.29
CA ILE A 173 2.93 10.56 -8.51
C ILE A 173 1.56 10.12 -9.02
N PHE A 174 0.64 11.07 -9.29
CA PHE A 174 -0.67 10.73 -9.85
C PHE A 174 -0.61 10.12 -11.25
N GLN A 175 0.36 10.50 -12.09
CA GLN A 175 0.59 9.82 -13.37
C GLN A 175 1.00 8.35 -13.17
N THR A 176 1.81 8.07 -12.15
CA THR A 176 2.20 6.71 -11.78
C THR A 176 0.99 5.93 -11.24
N LEU A 177 0.18 6.56 -10.40
CA LEU A 177 -1.07 5.99 -9.87
C LEU A 177 -2.10 5.72 -10.96
N HIS A 178 -2.15 6.57 -11.98
CA HIS A 178 -2.98 6.37 -13.16
C HIS A 178 -2.55 5.15 -13.97
N ALA A 179 -1.24 4.99 -14.21
CA ALA A 179 -0.72 3.78 -14.86
C ALA A 179 -1.01 2.50 -14.05
N LYS A 180 -1.12 2.61 -12.72
CA LYS A 180 -1.51 1.51 -11.82
C LYS A 180 -3.04 1.31 -11.69
N GLY A 181 -3.85 2.11 -12.39
CA GLY A 181 -5.31 2.03 -12.35
C GLY A 181 -5.96 2.51 -11.04
N MET A 182 -5.20 3.20 -10.19
CA MET A 182 -5.68 3.66 -8.86
C MET A 182 -6.34 5.03 -8.88
N PHE A 183 -6.06 5.80 -9.93
CA PHE A 183 -6.49 7.17 -10.10
C PHE A 183 -6.82 7.40 -11.57
N TYR A 184 -7.91 8.11 -11.87
CA TYR A 184 -8.29 8.46 -13.23
C TYR A 184 -7.97 9.93 -13.49
N ILE A 185 -7.17 10.21 -14.53
CA ILE A 185 -6.91 11.57 -14.99
C ILE A 185 -7.90 11.83 -16.12
N ASN A 186 -8.89 12.70 -15.90
CA ASN A 186 -9.81 13.11 -16.97
C ASN A 186 -9.04 14.03 -17.96
N GLY A 187 -8.96 13.69 -19.25
CA GLY A 187 -8.13 14.40 -20.27
C GLY A 187 -8.63 15.82 -20.62
N SER A 188 -7.86 16.70 -21.29
CA SER A 188 -6.82 16.51 -22.32
C SER A 188 -5.50 17.26 -22.08
N VAL A 189 -4.41 16.79 -22.72
CA VAL A 189 -3.10 17.46 -22.80
C VAL A 189 -3.18 18.53 -23.90
N GLY A 190 -3.45 19.77 -23.53
CA GLY A 190 -3.34 20.94 -24.41
C GLY A 190 -2.56 22.05 -23.71
N PHE A 191 -1.56 22.63 -24.39
CA PHE A 191 -0.93 23.87 -23.94
C PHE A 191 -1.91 25.02 -24.19
N GLY A 192 -2.43 25.61 -23.11
CA GLY A 192 -3.35 26.76 -23.14
C GLY A 192 -4.11 26.89 -21.83
N ASP A 193 -4.22 28.11 -21.32
CA ASP A 193 -4.61 28.53 -19.96
C ASP A 193 -6.01 28.16 -19.43
N SER A 194 -6.60 27.01 -19.78
CA SER A 194 -7.91 26.62 -19.23
C SER A 194 -8.18 25.13 -18.98
N ASP A 195 -7.26 24.22 -19.28
CA ASP A 195 -7.48 22.78 -19.04
C ASP A 195 -6.93 22.36 -17.68
N THR A 196 -7.80 22.42 -16.66
CA THR A 196 -7.43 21.95 -15.32
C THR A 196 -7.38 20.42 -15.33
N ARG A 197 -6.17 19.85 -15.30
CA ARG A 197 -5.94 18.40 -15.22
C ARG A 197 -6.34 17.87 -13.84
N VAL A 198 -7.63 17.68 -13.62
CA VAL A 198 -8.17 17.16 -12.37
C VAL A 198 -8.58 15.70 -12.57
N GLY A 199 -7.98 14.83 -11.75
CA GLY A 199 -8.36 13.43 -11.69
C GLY A 199 -9.16 13.09 -10.44
N THR A 200 -9.62 11.84 -10.35
CA THR A 200 -10.39 11.33 -9.22
C THR A 200 -9.97 9.91 -8.88
N LEU A 201 -10.24 9.45 -7.67
CA LEU A 201 -9.96 8.08 -7.29
C LEU A 201 -10.70 7.07 -8.18
N SER A 202 -10.04 5.94 -8.41
CA SER A 202 -10.71 4.81 -9.02
C SER A 202 -11.75 4.21 -8.07
N ASN A 203 -12.86 3.69 -8.62
CA ASN A 203 -13.83 2.89 -7.85
C ASN A 203 -13.15 1.71 -7.13
N LEU A 204 -12.09 1.18 -7.74
CA LEU A 204 -11.27 0.10 -7.19
C LEU A 204 -10.61 0.50 -5.87
N PHE A 205 -9.98 1.69 -5.82
CA PHE A 205 -9.37 2.18 -4.59
C PHE A 205 -10.40 2.56 -3.53
N ILE A 206 -11.50 3.22 -3.92
CA ILE A 206 -12.61 3.56 -3.01
C ILE A 206 -13.12 2.31 -2.28
N MET A 207 -13.28 1.22 -3.02
CA MET A 207 -13.68 -0.06 -2.47
C MET A 207 -12.60 -0.68 -1.57
N ILE A 208 -11.31 -0.61 -1.92
CA ILE A 208 -10.22 -1.06 -1.03
C ILE A 208 -10.32 -0.36 0.34
N VAL A 209 -10.53 0.95 0.33
CA VAL A 209 -10.66 1.75 1.55
C VAL A 209 -11.92 1.38 2.34
N SER A 210 -12.97 0.87 1.69
CA SER A 210 -14.16 0.38 2.39
C SER A 210 -13.88 -0.80 3.35
N TYR A 211 -12.76 -1.51 3.14
CA TYR A 211 -12.27 -2.59 4.02
C TYR A 211 -11.32 -2.12 5.12
N MET A 212 -11.10 -0.80 5.26
CA MET A 212 -10.24 -0.21 6.27
C MET A 212 -11.08 0.70 7.18
N PRO A 213 -11.70 0.16 8.24
CA PRO A 213 -12.59 0.92 9.12
C PRO A 213 -11.93 2.17 9.73
N SER A 214 -10.60 2.17 9.91
CA SER A 214 -9.87 3.32 10.46
C SER A 214 -9.83 4.55 9.53
N ILE A 215 -10.20 4.38 8.27
CA ILE A 215 -10.14 5.42 7.23
C ILE A 215 -11.53 6.02 6.97
N LYS A 216 -12.59 5.31 7.35
CA LYS A 216 -13.98 5.81 7.37
C LYS A 216 -14.20 6.80 8.51
#